data_AF-A0A242CY42-F1
#
_entry.id   AF-A0A242CY42-F1
#
_cell.length_a   1.000
_cell.length_b   1.000
_cell.length_c   1.000
_cell.angle_alpha   90.00
_cell.angle_beta   90.00
_cell.angle_gamma   90.00
#
_symmetry.space_group_name_H-M   'P 1'
#
loop_
_entity.id
_entity.type
_entity.pdbx_description
1 polymer ?
#
loop_
_entity_poly.entity_id
_entity_poly.type
_entity_poly.pdbx_seq_one_letter_code
_entity_poly.pdbx_strand_id
1 'polypeptide(L)'
;MEKWKKDYLKGILRDYPNMEDYYLERKEKLLLHNKRTRQQANMDTKNKRLLISISLDRQLVNLERNQKIITMCLENATAETKDIIELLYMMNNQKVNLDLVADQVFLSKRQVMRLRDAFFEELAEHLGI
;
A
#
# COMPACT_ATOMS: atom_id res chain seq x y z
N MET A 1 -18.85 -4.70 -2.95
CA MET A 1 -17.52 -5.35 -3.02
C MET A 1 -17.45 -6.77 -2.46
N GLU A 2 -16.70 -7.66 -3.12
CA GLU A 2 -16.37 -9.02 -2.66
C GLU A 2 -15.38 -9.04 -1.47
N LYS A 3 -15.39 -10.12 -0.67
CA LYS A 3 -14.57 -10.22 0.55
C LYS A 3 -13.06 -10.15 0.27
N TRP A 4 -12.59 -10.87 -0.75
CA TRP A 4 -11.17 -10.93 -1.09
C TRP A 4 -10.63 -9.56 -1.54
N LYS A 5 -11.43 -8.77 -2.29
CA LYS A 5 -11.09 -7.39 -2.67
C LYS A 5 -10.91 -6.51 -1.45
N LYS A 6 -11.87 -6.55 -0.51
CA LYS A 6 -11.76 -5.80 0.75
C LYS A 6 -10.52 -6.18 1.54
N ASP A 7 -10.20 -7.47 1.62
CA ASP A 7 -9.04 -7.93 2.39
C ASP A 7 -7.71 -7.53 1.72
N TYR A 8 -7.65 -7.52 0.39
CA TYR A 8 -6.53 -6.96 -0.37
C TYR A 8 -6.35 -5.46 -0.11
N LEU A 9 -7.43 -4.67 -0.22
CA LEU A 9 -7.42 -3.22 0.04
C LEU A 9 -6.97 -2.88 1.46
N LYS A 10 -7.40 -3.64 2.46
CA LYS A 10 -6.93 -3.48 3.85
C LYS A 10 -5.43 -3.75 3.97
N GLY A 11 -4.91 -4.73 3.24
CA GLY A 11 -3.48 -5.06 3.23
C GLY A 11 -2.65 -3.90 2.70
N ILE A 12 -2.98 -3.40 1.51
CA ILE A 12 -2.24 -2.28 0.91
C ILE A 12 -2.31 -1.00 1.75
N LEU A 13 -3.43 -0.74 2.43
CA LEU A 13 -3.58 0.42 3.31
C LEU A 13 -2.78 0.28 4.61
N ARG A 14 -2.60 -0.94 5.12
CA ARG A 14 -1.74 -1.22 6.28
C ARG A 14 -0.26 -1.07 5.96
N ASP A 15 0.12 -1.45 4.75
CA ASP A 15 1.51 -1.35 4.31
C ASP A 15 1.87 0.09 3.95
N TYR A 16 0.89 0.93 3.60
CA TYR A 16 1.08 2.31 3.14
C TYR A 16 2.02 3.17 4.00
N PRO A 17 1.91 3.24 5.34
CA PRO A 17 2.80 4.05 6.17
C PRO A 17 4.26 3.60 6.11
N ASN A 18 4.50 2.31 5.87
CA ASN A 18 5.83 1.72 5.78
C ASN A 18 6.33 1.63 4.32
N MET A 19 5.51 2.01 3.33
CA MET A 19 5.89 1.89 1.91
C MET A 19 7.05 2.79 1.54
N GLU A 20 7.17 3.97 2.15
CA GLU A 20 8.26 4.91 1.86
C GLU A 20 9.61 4.39 2.38
N ASP A 21 9.65 3.86 3.60
CA ASP A 21 10.82 3.19 4.16
C ASP A 21 11.21 1.95 3.36
N TYR A 22 10.21 1.14 2.97
CA TYR A 22 10.42 -0.03 2.10
C TYR A 22 10.99 0.38 0.74
N TYR A 23 10.49 1.45 0.13
CA TYR A 23 10.98 1.97 -1.14
C TYR A 23 12.45 2.44 -1.03
N LEU A 24 12.79 3.18 0.02
CA LEU A 24 14.15 3.66 0.27
C LEU A 24 15.14 2.49 0.45
N GLU A 25 14.82 1.55 1.34
CA GLU A 25 15.63 0.36 1.61
C GLU A 25 15.80 -0.48 0.33
N ARG A 26 14.75 -0.55 -0.50
CA ARG A 26 14.77 -1.33 -1.74
C ARG A 26 15.58 -0.68 -2.85
N LYS A 27 15.49 0.64 -3.01
CA LYS A 27 16.29 1.43 -3.94
C LYS A 27 17.78 1.32 -3.61
N GLU A 28 18.13 1.38 -2.33
CA GLU A 28 19.51 1.15 -1.88
C GLU A 28 20.00 -0.25 -2.23
N LYS A 29 19.19 -1.29 -2.00
CA LYS A 29 19.54 -2.68 -2.38
C LYS A 29 19.77 -2.84 -3.89
N LEU A 30 18.99 -2.19 -4.75
CA LEU A 30 19.17 -2.21 -6.21
C LEU A 30 20.46 -1.49 -6.65
N LEU A 31 20.75 -0.33 -6.06
CA LEU A 31 22.01 0.40 -6.30
C LEU A 31 23.22 -0.42 -5.86
N LEU A 32 23.14 -1.09 -4.71
CA LEU A 32 24.19 -1.96 -4.18
C LEU A 32 24.40 -3.21 -5.07
N HIS A 33 23.31 -3.81 -5.56
CA HIS A 33 23.35 -4.93 -6.49
C HIS A 33 24.08 -4.54 -7.78
N ASN A 34 23.71 -3.42 -8.40
CA ASN A 34 24.35 -2.93 -9.64
C ASN A 34 25.86 -2.69 -9.48
N LYS A 35 26.32 -2.22 -8.31
CA LYS A 35 27.76 -2.07 -8.02
C LYS A 35 28.49 -3.43 -7.95
N ARG A 36 27.87 -4.46 -7.36
CA ARG A 36 28.47 -5.82 -7.22
C ARG A 36 28.50 -6.58 -8.54
N THR A 37 27.50 -6.42 -9.40
CA THR A 37 27.43 -7.10 -10.72
C THR A 37 28.55 -6.68 -11.66
N ARG A 38 29.14 -5.49 -11.46
CA ARG A 38 30.30 -5.01 -12.23
C ARG A 38 31.60 -5.77 -11.94
N GLN A 39 31.68 -6.51 -10.83
CA GLN A 39 32.91 -7.15 -10.35
C GLN A 39 32.96 -8.68 -10.56
N GLN A 40 31.84 -9.37 -10.79
CA GLN A 40 31.83 -10.84 -10.91
C GLN A 40 30.89 -11.32 -12.02
N ALA A 41 31.48 -11.55 -13.21
CA ALA A 41 30.78 -12.10 -14.37
C ALA A 41 31.12 -13.59 -14.57
N ASN A 42 30.20 -14.47 -14.16
CA ASN A 42 30.09 -15.84 -14.64
C ASN A 42 28.71 -16.01 -15.30
N MET A 43 28.67 -16.64 -16.48
CA MET A 43 27.56 -16.53 -17.45
C MET A 43 26.23 -17.18 -17.01
N ASP A 44 26.24 -18.26 -16.22
CA ASP A 44 24.99 -18.97 -15.82
C ASP A 44 24.19 -18.30 -14.70
N THR A 45 24.87 -17.52 -13.84
CA THR A 45 24.19 -16.74 -12.79
C THR A 45 23.60 -15.44 -13.34
N LYS A 46 24.02 -15.00 -14.54
CA LYS A 46 23.61 -13.73 -15.14
C LYS A 46 22.14 -13.74 -15.56
N ASN A 47 21.65 -14.83 -16.18
CA ASN A 47 20.26 -14.96 -16.60
C ASN A 47 19.29 -15.05 -15.42
N LYS A 48 19.60 -15.84 -14.38
CA LYS A 48 18.76 -15.92 -13.16
C LYS A 48 18.73 -14.58 -12.42
N ARG A 49 19.86 -13.87 -12.30
CA ARG A 49 19.91 -12.54 -11.67
C ARG A 49 19.15 -11.48 -12.47
N LEU A 50 19.24 -11.51 -13.80
CA LEU A 50 18.50 -10.59 -14.66
C LEU A 50 16.98 -10.79 -14.52
N LEU A 51 16.51 -12.04 -14.51
CA LEU A 51 15.09 -12.36 -14.27
C LEU A 51 14.61 -11.88 -12.89
N ILE A 52 15.43 -12.07 -11.86
CA ILE A 52 15.16 -11.54 -10.51
C ILE A 52 15.12 -10.00 -10.54
N SER A 53 16.07 -9.34 -11.20
CA SER A 53 16.08 -7.87 -11.32
C SER A 53 14.81 -7.34 -12.01
N ILE A 54 14.40 -7.95 -13.13
CA ILE A 54 13.20 -7.54 -13.88
C ILE A 54 11.92 -7.73 -13.06
N SER A 55 11.79 -8.86 -12.36
CA SER A 55 10.62 -9.11 -11.52
C SER A 55 10.55 -8.13 -10.35
N LEU A 56 11.69 -7.78 -9.77
CA LEU A 56 11.81 -6.79 -8.70
C LEU A 56 11.48 -5.38 -9.18
N ASP A 57 11.96 -4.97 -10.36
CA ASP A 57 11.63 -3.67 -10.95
C ASP A 57 10.11 -3.56 -11.19
N ARG A 58 9.47 -4.63 -11.68
CA ARG A 58 8.02 -4.67 -11.86
C ARG A 58 7.26 -4.56 -10.53
N GLN A 59 7.75 -5.23 -9.48
CA GLN A 59 7.16 -5.10 -8.14
C GLN A 59 7.31 -3.68 -7.59
N LEU A 60 8.46 -3.05 -7.81
CA LEU A 60 8.73 -1.68 -7.36
C LEU A 60 7.84 -0.66 -8.07
N VAL A 61 7.69 -0.77 -9.39
CA VAL A 61 6.78 0.08 -10.18
C VAL A 61 5.33 -0.10 -9.73
N ASN A 62 4.90 -1.33 -9.44
CA ASN A 62 3.56 -1.58 -8.93
C ASN A 62 3.33 -0.98 -7.54
N LEU A 63 4.33 -1.07 -6.64
CA LEU A 63 4.26 -0.46 -5.31
C LEU A 63 4.18 1.07 -5.41
N GLU A 64 5.01 1.70 -6.24
CA GLU A 64 4.98 3.14 -6.47
C GLU A 64 3.64 3.59 -7.06
N ARG A 65 3.10 2.83 -8.03
CA ARG A 65 1.78 3.07 -8.60
C ARG A 65 0.69 2.99 -7.53
N ASN A 66 0.70 1.94 -6.71
CA ASN A 66 -0.29 1.76 -5.65
C ASN A 66 -0.20 2.88 -4.62
N GLN A 67 1.01 3.27 -4.20
CA GLN A 67 1.23 4.38 -3.29
C GLN A 67 0.64 5.69 -3.86
N LYS A 68 0.96 6.04 -5.11
CA LYS A 68 0.43 7.23 -5.77
C LYS A 68 -1.10 7.25 -5.83
N ILE A 69 -1.71 6.11 -6.14
CA ILE A 69 -3.17 5.97 -6.20
C ILE A 69 -3.78 6.14 -4.81
N ILE A 70 -3.21 5.51 -3.78
CA ILE A 70 -3.69 5.64 -2.40
C ILE A 70 -3.58 7.10 -1.95
N THR A 71 -2.44 7.76 -2.18
CA THR A 71 -2.24 9.18 -1.85
C THR A 71 -3.29 10.06 -2.53
N MET A 72 -3.51 9.88 -3.83
CA MET A 72 -4.53 10.62 -4.58
C MET A 72 -5.94 10.41 -4.01
N CYS A 73 -6.31 9.17 -3.67
CA CYS A 73 -7.61 8.88 -3.07
C CYS A 73 -7.75 9.54 -1.68
N LEU A 74 -6.69 9.55 -0.87
CA LEU A 74 -6.70 10.21 0.44
C LEU A 74 -6.77 11.74 0.33
N GLU A 75 -6.15 12.34 -0.70
CA GLU A 75 -6.21 13.78 -0.95
C GLU A 75 -7.58 14.25 -1.44
N ASN A 76 -8.27 13.40 -2.23
CA ASN A 76 -9.62 13.69 -2.73
C ASN A 76 -10.72 13.38 -1.71
N ALA A 77 -10.43 12.50 -0.74
CA ALA A 77 -11.37 12.12 0.30
C ALA A 77 -11.66 13.28 1.28
N THR A 78 -12.85 13.25 1.89
CA THR A 78 -13.18 14.18 2.97
C THR A 78 -12.30 13.95 4.19
N ALA A 79 -12.09 14.99 5.00
CA ALA A 79 -11.30 14.89 6.24
C ALA A 79 -11.78 13.73 7.15
N GLU A 80 -13.09 13.60 7.33
CA GLU A 80 -13.71 12.51 8.10
C GLU A 80 -13.35 11.13 7.54
N THR A 81 -13.38 10.98 6.21
CA THR A 81 -13.06 9.70 5.54
C THR A 81 -11.59 9.37 5.70
N LYS A 82 -10.71 10.37 5.57
CA LYS A 82 -9.27 10.22 5.78
C LYS A 82 -8.98 9.78 7.21
N ASP A 83 -9.54 10.45 8.21
CA ASP A 83 -9.37 10.10 9.62
C ASP A 83 -9.85 8.66 9.90
N ILE A 84 -11.00 8.27 9.34
CA ILE A 84 -11.51 6.89 9.44
C ILE A 84 -10.50 5.89 8.86
N ILE A 85 -9.97 6.13 7.65
CA ILE A 85 -9.04 5.20 6.99
C ILE A 85 -7.71 5.12 7.73
N GLU A 86 -7.19 6.25 8.21
CA GLU A 86 -5.94 6.31 8.97
C GLU A 86 -6.07 5.55 10.31
N LEU A 87 -7.12 5.82 11.09
CA LEU A 87 -7.39 5.15 12.36
C LEU A 87 -7.62 3.65 12.18
N LEU A 88 -8.31 3.24 11.11
CA LEU A 88 -8.65 1.84 10.88
C LEU A 88 -7.49 1.00 10.32
N TYR A 89 -6.62 1.59 9.49
CA TYR A 89 -5.69 0.80 8.68
C TYR A 89 -4.24 1.24 8.78
N MET A 90 -3.95 2.50 9.09
CA MET A 90 -2.58 3.04 9.06
C MET A 90 -1.97 3.16 10.45
N MET A 91 -2.78 3.27 11.50
CA MET A 91 -2.28 3.21 12.87
C MET A 91 -1.91 1.78 13.26
N ASN A 92 -0.70 1.62 13.79
CA ASN A 92 -0.11 0.33 14.17
C ASN A 92 -0.73 -0.30 15.45
N ASN A 93 -1.92 0.16 15.88
CA ASN A 93 -2.50 -0.18 17.17
C ASN A 93 -3.26 -1.52 17.13
N GLN A 94 -3.05 -2.33 18.17
CA GLN A 94 -3.73 -3.60 18.39
C GLN A 94 -5.25 -3.43 18.48
N LYS A 95 -5.98 -4.24 17.70
CA LYS A 95 -7.44 -4.36 17.64
C LYS A 95 -8.17 -3.04 17.37
N VAL A 96 -8.10 -2.65 16.11
CA VAL A 96 -8.99 -1.67 15.49
C VAL A 96 -10.46 -2.00 15.78
N ASN A 97 -11.09 -1.18 16.64
CA ASN A 97 -12.50 -1.31 16.98
C ASN A 97 -13.29 -0.22 16.25
N LEU A 98 -14.26 -0.63 15.42
CA LEU A 98 -15.14 0.29 14.69
C LEU A 98 -15.92 1.22 15.62
N ASP A 99 -16.25 0.76 16.83
CA ASP A 99 -16.96 1.58 17.81
C ASP A 99 -16.04 2.67 18.37
N LEU A 100 -14.77 2.37 18.63
CA LEU A 100 -13.79 3.38 19.07
C LEU A 100 -13.52 4.42 17.98
N VAL A 101 -13.41 3.99 16.71
CA VAL A 101 -13.22 4.94 15.60
C VAL A 101 -14.45 5.83 15.46
N ALA A 102 -15.65 5.26 15.54
CA ALA A 102 -16.91 6.00 15.50
C ALA A 102 -16.96 7.09 16.59
N ASP A 103 -16.57 6.75 17.82
CA ASP A 103 -16.49 7.70 18.92
C ASP A 103 -15.46 8.81 18.67
N GLN A 104 -14.28 8.46 18.12
CA GLN A 104 -13.20 9.42 17.82
C GLN A 104 -13.55 10.42 16.71
N VAL A 105 -14.28 9.98 15.68
CA VAL A 105 -14.70 10.85 14.58
C VAL A 105 -16.09 11.46 14.78
N PHE A 106 -16.71 11.25 15.94
CA PHE A 106 -18.06 11.74 16.28
C PHE A 106 -19.15 11.33 15.27
N LEU A 107 -19.04 10.12 14.71
CA LEU A 107 -19.99 9.56 13.75
C LEU A 107 -20.59 8.26 14.27
N SER A 108 -21.77 7.88 13.78
CA SER A 108 -22.29 6.55 14.07
C SER A 108 -21.45 5.47 13.38
N LYS A 109 -21.37 4.28 14.00
CA LYS A 109 -20.75 3.09 13.39
C LYS A 109 -21.21 2.84 11.94
N ARG A 110 -22.50 3.05 11.67
CA ARG A 110 -23.08 2.90 10.33
C ARG A 110 -22.54 3.92 9.34
N GLN A 111 -22.36 5.17 9.75
CA GLN A 111 -21.74 6.20 8.92
C GLN A 111 -20.27 5.89 8.63
N VAL A 112 -19.52 5.47 9.66
CA VAL A 112 -18.11 5.04 9.49
C VAL A 112 -18.00 3.89 8.47
N MET A 113 -18.85 2.86 8.60
CA MET A 113 -18.87 1.75 7.65
C MET A 113 -19.21 2.20 6.23
N ARG A 114 -20.15 3.14 6.07
CA ARG A 114 -20.56 3.67 4.76
C ARG A 114 -19.44 4.47 4.10
N LEU A 115 -18.80 5.39 4.83
CA LEU A 115 -17.70 6.21 4.32
C LEU A 115 -16.50 5.34 3.94
N ARG A 116 -16.13 4.39 4.80
CA ARG A 116 -15.08 3.42 4.49
C ARG A 116 -15.41 2.61 3.24
N ASP A 117 -16.62 2.06 3.14
CA ASP A 117 -16.99 1.24 2.00
C ASP A 117 -17.03 2.06 0.71
N ALA A 118 -17.46 3.32 0.74
CA ALA A 118 -17.39 4.23 -0.39
C ALA A 118 -15.94 4.49 -0.84
N PHE A 119 -15.05 4.79 0.11
CA PHE A 119 -13.62 4.94 -0.16
C PHE A 119 -13.00 3.69 -0.78
N PHE A 120 -13.39 2.50 -0.32
CA PHE A 120 -12.91 1.24 -0.90
C PHE A 120 -13.34 1.07 -2.35
N GLU A 121 -14.59 1.39 -2.70
CA GLU A 121 -15.05 1.28 -4.08
C GLU A 121 -14.29 2.25 -5.00
N GLU A 122 -14.06 3.50 -4.57
CA GLU A 122 -13.24 4.49 -5.31
C GLU A 122 -11.78 4.02 -5.48
N LEU A 123 -11.17 3.52 -4.39
CA LEU A 123 -9.81 3.01 -4.44
C LEU A 123 -9.69 1.77 -5.35
N ALA A 124 -10.67 0.88 -5.32
CA ALA A 124 -10.71 -0.30 -6.20
C ALA A 124 -10.83 0.10 -7.68
N GLU A 125 -11.65 1.11 -7.98
CA GLU A 125 -11.80 1.65 -9.33
C GLU A 125 -10.47 2.20 -9.87
N HIS A 126 -9.75 3.00 -9.08
CA HIS A 126 -8.46 3.54 -9.48
C HIS A 126 -7.35 2.48 -9.59
N LEU A 127 -7.40 1.44 -8.76
CA LEU A 127 -6.49 0.30 -8.85
C LEU A 127 -6.85 -0.67 -9.98
N GLY A 128 -8.06 -0.58 -10.54
CA GLY A 128 -8.56 -1.40 -11.63
C GLY A 128 -8.87 -2.85 -11.23
N ILE A 129 -9.37 -3.07 -10.00
CA ILE A 129 -9.60 -4.41 -9.43
C ILE A 129 -11.06 -4.76 -9.16
#